data_AF-A0A2I0A9E0-F1
#
_entry.id   AF-A0A2I0A9E0-F1
#
_cell.length_a   1.000
_cell.length_b   1.000
_cell.length_c   1.000
_cell.angle_alpha   90.00
_cell.angle_beta   90.00
_cell.angle_gamma   90.00
#
_symmetry.space_group_name_H-M   'P 1'
#
loop_
_entity.id
_entity.type
_entity.pdbx_description
1 polymer ?
#
loop_
_entity_poly.entity_id
_entity_poly.type
_entity_poly.pdbx_seq_one_letter_code
_entity_poly.pdbx_strand_id
1 'polypeptide(L)'
;MDYGAALAAAASKFLSGNPHRRSVDKFESGGGRTVQYCNSCCYFGSIRRRRSSLMPGSPNNRFKSSHLAFSTASNLEFSHRTSPEEVRKEIQDCYDLIQKLGRGVIYLGSSRINDEHQHYSKALELARDVAKLLECTTWTGAGPGLMDAAIKGALEAGKPVGGFKIAKESGEWTSSNFHPYLPPDTYLTCRFFSARKHGLVDAAVRNTPSDMTAVVAFPGGIGTLDEVFEVLALIQLERIGSELPVPFLLMDYDSFYSKLLEFMDECEKWGTIARGQFASLCKVCNSNGDALEYLANFYNIQGSKRKFDHQMGQSESCQQDRI
;
A
#
# COMPACT_ATOMS: atom_id res chain seq x y z
N MET A 1 36.02 15.81 -13.07
CA MET A 1 36.21 14.61 -12.23
C MET A 1 35.26 13.56 -12.76
N ASP A 2 35.83 12.50 -13.32
CA ASP A 2 35.18 11.55 -14.21
C ASP A 2 34.50 10.42 -13.42
N TYR A 3 33.16 10.41 -13.41
CA TYR A 3 32.34 9.41 -12.73
C TYR A 3 32.35 8.04 -13.44
N GLY A 4 32.87 7.94 -14.67
CA GLY A 4 32.90 6.70 -15.45
C GLY A 4 33.90 5.66 -14.93
N ALA A 5 35.02 6.10 -14.38
CA ALA A 5 36.09 5.20 -13.93
C ALA A 5 35.75 4.45 -12.63
N ALA A 6 34.91 5.03 -11.76
CA ALA A 6 34.53 4.44 -10.48
C ALA A 6 33.56 3.24 -10.63
N LEU A 7 32.69 3.27 -11.64
CA LEU A 7 31.73 2.20 -11.92
C LEU A 7 32.39 0.97 -12.55
N ALA A 8 33.40 1.16 -13.41
CA ALA A 8 34.14 0.06 -14.03
C ALA A 8 34.94 -0.77 -13.01
N ALA A 9 35.49 -0.11 -11.96
CA ALA A 9 36.26 -0.78 -10.92
C ALA A 9 35.39 -1.64 -9.97
N ALA A 10 34.12 -1.28 -9.78
CA ALA A 10 33.19 -2.05 -8.96
C ALA A 10 32.70 -3.33 -9.66
N ALA A 11 32.46 -3.27 -10.98
CA ALA A 11 32.01 -4.41 -11.77
C ALA A 11 33.07 -5.53 -11.88
N SER A 12 34.35 -5.16 -11.97
CA SER A 12 35.43 -6.14 -12.13
C SER A 12 35.69 -7.00 -10.89
N LYS A 13 35.26 -6.57 -9.69
CA LYS A 13 35.41 -7.34 -8.44
C LYS A 13 34.31 -8.38 -8.21
N PHE A 14 33.20 -8.32 -8.96
CA PHE A 14 32.07 -9.24 -8.77
C PHE A 14 32.14 -10.48 -9.68
N LEU A 15 32.99 -10.45 -10.73
CA LEU A 15 33.06 -11.51 -11.75
C LEU A 15 34.22 -12.50 -11.57
N SER A 16 35.07 -12.34 -10.55
CA SER A 16 36.17 -13.27 -10.25
C SER A 16 35.85 -14.11 -9.00
N GLY A 17 34.94 -15.09 -9.14
CA GLY A 17 34.48 -15.90 -8.01
C GLY A 17 33.86 -17.24 -8.40
N ASN A 18 34.73 -18.20 -8.71
CA ASN A 18 34.54 -19.65 -8.76
C ASN A 18 33.93 -20.34 -10.01
N PRO A 19 34.60 -21.40 -10.55
CA PRO A 19 34.27 -22.04 -11.81
C PRO A 19 33.46 -23.32 -11.63
N HIS A 20 32.36 -23.47 -12.36
CA HIS A 20 31.89 -24.80 -12.76
C HIS A 20 31.40 -24.75 -14.21
N ARG A 21 32.27 -25.22 -15.10
CA ARG A 21 31.91 -25.69 -16.45
C ARG A 21 30.85 -26.78 -16.33
N ARG A 22 29.79 -26.70 -17.12
CA ARG A 22 29.28 -27.84 -17.90
C ARG A 22 28.70 -27.35 -19.23
N SER A 23 28.90 -28.22 -20.21
CA SER A 23 28.88 -28.03 -21.65
C SER A 23 27.52 -27.65 -22.22
N VAL A 24 27.61 -26.88 -23.31
CA VAL A 24 26.54 -26.61 -24.27
C VAL A 24 26.44 -27.84 -25.17
N ASP A 25 25.28 -28.51 -25.18
CA ASP A 25 24.92 -29.43 -26.26
C ASP A 25 23.68 -28.87 -26.98
N LYS A 26 23.89 -28.50 -28.24
CA LYS A 26 22.83 -28.33 -29.23
C LYS A 26 22.38 -29.72 -29.67
N PHE A 27 21.07 -29.99 -29.69
CA PHE A 27 20.50 -30.96 -30.62
C PHE A 27 19.10 -30.49 -31.06
N GLU A 28 18.92 -30.50 -32.37
CA GLU A 28 17.74 -30.05 -33.10
C GLU A 28 16.59 -31.07 -33.07
N SER A 29 15.38 -30.51 -33.24
CA SER A 29 14.23 -31.03 -34.01
C SER A 29 13.61 -32.39 -33.70
N GLY A 30 12.30 -32.35 -33.43
CA GLY A 30 11.38 -33.36 -33.97
C GLY A 30 10.27 -33.82 -33.04
N GLY A 31 9.02 -33.62 -33.46
CA GLY A 31 7.92 -34.54 -33.15
C GLY A 31 6.93 -34.06 -32.10
N GLY A 32 5.79 -33.55 -32.58
CA GLY A 32 4.63 -33.29 -31.74
C GLY A 32 4.04 -34.56 -31.13
N ARG A 33 3.31 -34.37 -30.03
CA ARG A 33 2.13 -35.15 -29.67
C ARG A 33 1.34 -34.42 -28.59
N THR A 34 0.09 -34.12 -28.93
CA THR A 34 -1.03 -33.75 -28.08
C THR A 34 -1.23 -34.77 -26.96
N VAL A 35 -1.45 -34.33 -25.72
CA VAL A 35 -2.07 -35.15 -24.67
C VAL A 35 -3.11 -34.33 -23.91
N GLN A 36 -4.35 -34.62 -24.31
CA GLN A 36 -5.63 -34.66 -23.59
C GLN A 36 -5.66 -34.42 -22.07
N TYR A 37 -6.65 -33.61 -21.69
CA TYR A 37 -7.30 -33.55 -20.37
C TYR A 37 -7.78 -34.92 -19.89
N CYS A 38 -7.67 -35.18 -18.58
CA CYS A 38 -8.51 -36.16 -17.88
C CYS A 38 -8.96 -35.62 -16.51
N ASN A 39 -10.28 -35.56 -16.36
CA ASN A 39 -11.02 -35.31 -15.13
C ASN A 39 -11.04 -36.57 -14.23
N SER A 40 -11.42 -36.36 -12.97
CA SER A 40 -11.93 -37.35 -11.99
C SER A 40 -10.89 -38.05 -11.09
N CYS A 41 -10.93 -37.75 -9.79
CA CYS A 41 -11.55 -38.68 -8.83
C CYS A 41 -11.69 -38.05 -7.43
N CYS A 42 -12.93 -37.92 -6.96
CA CYS A 42 -13.26 -37.74 -5.55
C CYS A 42 -13.09 -39.08 -4.83
N TYR A 43 -12.51 -39.11 -3.62
CA TYR A 43 -12.83 -40.16 -2.65
C TYR A 43 -12.79 -39.64 -1.21
N PHE A 44 -13.94 -39.79 -0.56
CA PHE A 44 -14.21 -39.60 0.87
C PHE A 44 -13.48 -40.66 1.71
N GLY A 45 -13.06 -40.28 2.92
CA GLY A 45 -12.50 -41.20 3.91
C GLY A 45 -12.67 -40.69 5.34
N SER A 46 -13.90 -40.68 5.85
CA SER A 46 -14.24 -40.44 7.25
C SER A 46 -14.03 -41.69 8.10
N ILE A 47 -13.20 -41.62 9.15
CA ILE A 47 -13.05 -42.69 10.16
C ILE A 47 -13.52 -42.18 11.53
N ARG A 48 -14.64 -42.74 11.99
CA ARG A 48 -15.14 -42.70 13.38
C ARG A 48 -15.10 -44.12 13.94
N ARG A 49 -14.57 -44.30 15.15
CA ARG A 49 -14.81 -45.39 16.14
C ARG A 49 -13.87 -45.11 17.32
N ARG A 50 -14.16 -45.37 18.60
CA ARG A 50 -15.33 -45.63 19.44
C ARG A 50 -14.80 -45.42 20.87
N ARG A 51 -15.65 -44.97 21.80
CA ARG A 51 -15.35 -44.79 23.23
C ARG A 51 -14.83 -46.07 23.89
N SER A 52 -13.84 -45.93 24.78
CA SER A 52 -13.69 -46.76 25.97
C SER A 52 -13.35 -45.88 27.17
N SER A 53 -14.14 -46.04 28.22
CA SER A 53 -14.04 -45.43 29.54
C SER A 53 -12.92 -46.08 30.36
N LEU A 54 -12.18 -45.29 31.15
CA LEU A 54 -11.63 -45.64 32.47
C LEU A 54 -10.92 -44.40 33.08
N MET A 55 -11.34 -44.04 34.30
CA MET A 55 -10.65 -43.18 35.28
C MET A 55 -10.31 -44.09 36.49
N PRO A 56 -9.51 -43.72 37.52
CA PRO A 56 -8.97 -42.39 37.87
C PRO A 56 -7.48 -42.38 38.32
N GLY A 57 -6.91 -41.18 38.51
CA GLY A 57 -5.67 -40.98 39.28
C GLY A 57 -5.18 -39.53 39.29
N SER A 58 -5.34 -38.85 40.44
CA SER A 58 -4.70 -37.56 40.77
C SER A 58 -3.27 -37.85 41.30
N PRO A 59 -2.26 -36.96 41.13
CA PRO A 59 -2.03 -35.93 42.15
C PRO A 59 -1.34 -34.62 41.70
N ASN A 60 -1.40 -33.66 42.64
CA ASN A 60 -0.43 -32.59 42.92
C ASN A 60 -0.56 -31.22 42.24
N ASN A 61 -1.40 -30.43 42.90
CA ASN A 61 -1.23 -29.02 43.23
C ASN A 61 0.25 -28.61 43.45
N ARG A 62 0.74 -27.63 42.70
CA ARG A 62 1.96 -26.88 43.04
C ARG A 62 1.78 -25.42 42.69
N PHE A 63 1.35 -24.64 43.69
CA PHE A 63 1.44 -23.18 43.71
C PHE A 63 2.86 -22.73 43.38
N LYS A 64 3.01 -21.78 42.45
CA LYS A 64 4.21 -20.94 42.37
C LYS A 64 3.81 -19.47 42.27
N SER A 65 4.43 -18.72 43.19
CA SER A 65 4.28 -17.32 43.51
C SER A 65 4.53 -16.40 42.30
N SER A 66 3.68 -15.40 42.16
CA SER A 66 3.81 -14.25 41.26
C SER A 66 4.89 -13.30 41.76
N HIS A 67 6.02 -13.23 41.06
CA HIS A 67 6.91 -12.07 41.13
C HIS A 67 6.54 -11.12 39.97
N LEU A 68 6.04 -9.94 40.32
CA LEU A 68 5.94 -8.81 39.40
C LEU A 68 7.34 -8.46 38.90
N ALA A 69 7.61 -8.72 37.62
CA ALA A 69 8.73 -8.14 36.90
C ALA A 69 8.20 -6.97 36.07
N PHE A 70 8.66 -5.77 36.44
CA PHE A 70 8.46 -4.53 35.70
C PHE A 70 9.11 -4.69 34.33
N SER A 71 8.30 -4.80 33.26
CA SER A 71 8.78 -4.97 31.90
C SER A 71 9.36 -3.66 31.39
N THR A 72 10.68 -3.58 31.33
CA THR A 72 11.43 -2.61 30.54
C THR A 72 11.01 -2.70 29.06
N ALA A 73 11.04 -1.55 28.38
CA ALA A 73 10.67 -1.40 26.97
C ALA A 73 11.31 -2.50 26.10
N SER A 74 10.45 -3.32 25.50
CA SER A 74 10.88 -4.41 24.63
C SER A 74 11.48 -3.81 23.35
N ASN A 75 12.81 -3.80 23.28
CA ASN A 75 13.51 -3.77 22.01
C ASN A 75 12.96 -4.94 21.19
N LEU A 76 12.24 -4.64 20.12
CA LEU A 76 11.78 -5.64 19.17
C LEU A 76 13.02 -6.16 18.46
N GLU A 77 13.62 -7.21 19.02
CA GLU A 77 14.53 -8.07 18.29
C GLU A 77 13.78 -8.47 17.02
N PHE A 78 14.28 -8.06 15.85
CA PHE A 78 13.74 -8.47 14.57
C PHE A 78 14.02 -9.97 14.45
N SER A 79 13.21 -10.78 15.13
CA SER A 79 13.33 -12.21 15.11
C SER A 79 13.14 -12.66 13.68
N HIS A 80 14.07 -13.48 13.20
CA HIS A 80 13.93 -14.14 11.92
C HIS A 80 12.54 -14.78 11.83
N ARG A 81 11.92 -14.73 10.65
CA ARG A 81 10.65 -15.44 10.38
C ARG A 81 10.77 -16.85 10.90
N THR A 82 9.99 -17.20 11.93
CA THR A 82 10.11 -18.51 12.56
C THR A 82 9.22 -19.51 11.85
N SER A 83 8.08 -19.07 11.32
CA SER A 83 7.21 -19.89 10.48
C SER A 83 6.31 -19.08 9.53
N PRO A 84 5.86 -19.66 8.41
CA PRO A 84 4.88 -19.05 7.50
C PRO A 84 3.56 -18.66 8.16
N GLU A 85 3.16 -19.35 9.24
CA GLU A 85 1.93 -19.10 9.98
C GLU A 85 1.89 -17.70 10.60
N GLU A 86 3.04 -17.13 10.96
CA GLU A 86 3.12 -15.77 11.49
C GLU A 86 2.68 -14.74 10.44
N VAL A 87 3.16 -14.88 9.19
CA VAL A 87 2.79 -14.00 8.07
C VAL A 87 1.32 -14.18 7.72
N ARG A 88 0.86 -15.44 7.68
CA ARG A 88 -0.56 -15.75 7.42
C ARG A 88 -1.47 -15.11 8.46
N LYS A 89 -1.11 -15.18 9.74
CA LYS A 89 -1.86 -14.55 10.83
C LYS A 89 -1.89 -13.04 10.66
N GLU A 90 -0.75 -12.40 10.37
CA GLU A 90 -0.70 -10.94 10.21
C GLU A 90 -1.50 -10.46 8.98
N ILE A 91 -1.52 -11.23 7.89
CA ILE A 91 -2.41 -10.98 6.74
C ILE A 91 -3.88 -11.11 7.15
N GLN A 92 -4.23 -12.11 7.95
CA GLN A 92 -5.60 -12.25 8.48
C GLN A 92 -5.98 -11.04 9.35
N ASP A 93 -5.09 -10.59 10.23
CA ASP A 93 -5.33 -9.42 11.08
C ASP A 93 -5.52 -8.14 10.22
N CYS A 94 -4.80 -8.02 9.08
CA CYS A 94 -5.04 -6.94 8.12
C CYS A 94 -6.45 -7.01 7.51
N TYR A 95 -6.87 -8.20 7.05
CA TYR A 95 -8.21 -8.42 6.51
C TYR A 95 -9.31 -8.08 7.51
N ASP A 96 -9.16 -8.51 8.76
CA ASP A 96 -10.15 -8.28 9.82
C ASP A 96 -10.29 -6.77 10.11
N LEU A 97 -9.18 -6.02 10.12
CA LEU A 97 -9.19 -4.57 10.27
C LEU A 97 -9.90 -3.89 9.09
N ILE A 98 -9.67 -4.33 7.86
CA ILE A 98 -10.33 -3.76 6.68
C ILE A 98 -11.81 -4.08 6.66
N GLN A 99 -12.23 -5.28 7.06
CA GLN A 99 -13.64 -5.62 7.19
C GLN A 99 -14.34 -4.75 8.24
N LYS A 100 -13.66 -4.44 9.35
CA LYS A 100 -14.17 -3.56 10.40
C LYS A 100 -14.33 -2.11 9.94
N LEU A 101 -13.30 -1.55 9.31
CA LEU A 101 -13.29 -0.13 8.94
C LEU A 101 -13.91 0.15 7.56
N GLY A 102 -14.04 -0.87 6.72
CA GLY A 102 -14.43 -0.72 5.32
C GLY A 102 -13.26 -0.39 4.40
N ARG A 103 -13.40 -0.78 3.14
CA ARG A 103 -12.49 -0.41 2.05
C ARG A 103 -12.63 1.07 1.70
N GLY A 104 -11.62 1.63 1.04
CA GLY A 104 -11.68 3.03 0.64
C GLY A 104 -10.46 3.50 -0.13
N VAL A 105 -10.01 4.73 0.14
CA VAL A 105 -8.90 5.34 -0.58
C VAL A 105 -7.60 5.12 0.16
N ILE A 106 -6.61 4.57 -0.54
CA ILE A 106 -5.25 4.47 -0.02
C ILE A 106 -4.45 5.70 -0.48
N TYR A 107 -3.70 6.30 0.45
CA TYR A 107 -2.79 7.41 0.17
C TYR A 107 -1.35 6.98 0.40
N LEU A 108 -0.55 7.09 -0.65
CA LEU A 108 0.87 6.78 -0.68
C LEU A 108 1.64 8.10 -0.79
N GLY A 109 2.76 8.25 -0.09
CA GLY A 109 3.52 9.50 -0.18
C GLY A 109 4.76 9.54 0.70
N SER A 110 5.54 10.61 0.55
CA SER A 110 6.77 10.81 1.32
C SER A 110 6.52 10.86 2.83
N SER A 111 7.30 10.10 3.59
CA SER A 111 7.36 10.23 5.05
C SER A 111 8.26 11.37 5.52
N ARG A 112 8.91 12.09 4.59
CA ARG A 112 9.96 13.10 4.89
C ARG A 112 9.52 14.54 4.67
N ILE A 113 8.43 14.75 3.94
CA ILE A 113 7.87 16.08 3.71
C ILE A 113 7.19 16.53 5.00
N ASN A 114 7.59 17.67 5.57
CA ASN A 114 7.01 18.21 6.80
C ASN A 114 5.73 19.01 6.53
N ASP A 115 5.10 19.49 7.61
CA ASP A 115 3.86 20.26 7.59
C ASP A 115 4.01 21.70 7.06
N GLU A 116 5.22 22.23 7.00
CA GLU A 116 5.52 23.54 6.40
C GLU A 116 5.54 23.49 4.86
N HIS A 117 5.70 22.31 4.26
CA HIS A 117 5.80 22.16 2.81
C HIS A 117 4.42 22.22 2.13
N GLN A 118 4.33 22.92 0.98
CA GLN A 118 3.06 23.09 0.26
C GLN A 118 2.39 21.76 -0.16
N HIS A 119 3.17 20.70 -0.40
CA HIS A 119 2.60 19.38 -0.73
C HIS A 119 1.86 18.76 0.45
N TYR A 120 2.23 19.10 1.69
CA TYR A 120 1.55 18.63 2.88
C TYR A 120 0.14 19.21 2.97
N SER A 121 0.00 20.54 2.82
CA SER A 121 -1.33 21.17 2.81
C SER A 121 -2.20 20.68 1.65
N LYS A 122 -1.64 20.58 0.44
CA LYS A 122 -2.33 20.00 -0.72
C LYS A 122 -2.81 18.57 -0.45
N ALA A 123 -1.97 17.72 0.16
CA ALA A 123 -2.32 16.34 0.48
C ALA A 123 -3.43 16.23 1.53
N LEU A 124 -3.37 17.07 2.58
CA LEU A 124 -4.41 17.15 3.61
C LEU A 124 -5.75 17.57 3.00
N GLU A 125 -5.76 18.64 2.22
CA GLU A 125 -6.96 19.14 1.54
C GLU A 125 -7.57 18.08 0.61
N LEU A 126 -6.74 17.44 -0.22
CA LEU A 126 -7.22 16.39 -1.12
C LEU A 126 -7.84 15.23 -0.34
N ALA A 127 -7.17 14.75 0.72
CA ALA A 127 -7.67 13.63 1.50
C ALA A 127 -9.00 13.95 2.18
N ARG A 128 -9.15 15.17 2.72
CA ARG A 128 -10.41 15.65 3.31
C ARG A 128 -11.53 15.66 2.26
N ASP A 129 -11.25 16.23 1.09
CA ASP A 129 -12.28 16.45 0.08
C ASP A 129 -12.68 15.14 -0.60
N VAL A 130 -11.73 14.23 -0.83
CA VAL A 130 -12.01 12.87 -1.32
C VAL A 130 -12.79 12.05 -0.30
N ALA A 131 -12.45 12.13 1.00
CA ALA A 131 -13.19 11.42 2.05
C ALA A 131 -14.67 11.89 2.12
N LYS A 132 -14.92 13.19 1.92
CA LYS A 132 -16.29 13.73 1.80
C LYS A 132 -16.98 13.29 0.51
N LEU A 133 -16.26 13.27 -0.61
CA LEU A 133 -16.79 12.94 -1.93
C LEU A 133 -17.22 11.48 -2.04
N LEU A 134 -16.35 10.56 -1.61
CA LEU A 134 -16.54 9.10 -1.76
C LEU A 134 -17.19 8.45 -0.54
N GLU A 135 -17.25 9.15 0.59
CA GLU A 135 -17.84 8.67 1.83
C GLU A 135 -17.24 7.34 2.33
N CYS A 136 -15.95 7.14 2.10
CA CYS A 136 -15.23 5.90 2.39
C CYS A 136 -14.13 6.11 3.43
N THR A 137 -13.48 5.01 3.82
CA THR A 137 -12.34 5.01 4.75
C THR A 137 -11.08 5.52 4.07
N THR A 138 -10.28 6.29 4.80
CA THR A 138 -8.95 6.71 4.37
C THR A 138 -7.90 5.77 4.94
N TRP A 139 -7.05 5.21 4.08
CA TRP A 139 -6.01 4.26 4.43
C TRP A 139 -4.63 4.81 4.12
N THR A 140 -3.67 4.64 5.03
CA THR A 140 -2.27 5.05 4.80
C THR A 140 -1.29 4.05 5.41
N GLY A 141 0.01 4.25 5.18
CA GLY A 141 1.06 3.55 5.92
C GLY A 141 1.19 3.98 7.39
N ALA A 142 0.34 4.90 7.87
CA ALA A 142 0.30 5.45 9.23
C ALA A 142 1.66 5.96 9.75
N GLY A 143 2.44 6.52 8.81
CA GLY A 143 3.71 7.19 9.05
C GLY A 143 3.59 8.71 9.06
N PRO A 144 4.70 9.42 9.28
CA PRO A 144 4.75 10.88 9.21
C PRO A 144 4.60 11.39 7.76
N GLY A 145 4.68 12.72 7.61
CA GLY A 145 4.68 13.41 6.32
C GLY A 145 3.37 13.34 5.57
N LEU A 146 3.38 13.00 4.29
CA LEU A 146 2.16 13.05 3.47
C LEU A 146 1.11 12.00 3.88
N MET A 147 1.52 10.91 4.54
CA MET A 147 0.59 9.97 5.17
C MET A 147 -0.14 10.61 6.35
N ASP A 148 0.58 11.37 7.19
CA ASP A 148 0.02 12.12 8.31
C ASP A 148 -0.92 13.24 7.82
N ALA A 149 -0.56 13.94 6.74
CA ALA A 149 -1.42 14.91 6.07
C ALA A 149 -2.77 14.28 5.66
N ALA A 150 -2.73 13.11 5.01
CA ALA A 150 -3.92 12.41 4.57
C ALA A 150 -4.80 11.94 5.75
N ILE A 151 -4.18 11.45 6.83
CA ILE A 151 -4.87 11.10 8.06
C ILE A 151 -5.60 12.32 8.63
N LYS A 152 -4.92 13.46 8.79
CA LYS A 152 -5.52 14.68 9.34
C LYS A 152 -6.68 15.18 8.49
N GLY A 153 -6.52 15.18 7.17
CA GLY A 153 -7.59 15.58 6.24
C GLY A 153 -8.85 14.72 6.38
N ALA A 154 -8.68 13.40 6.50
CA ALA A 154 -9.80 12.49 6.70
C ALA A 154 -10.48 12.63 8.07
N LEU A 155 -9.71 12.91 9.12
CA LEU A 155 -10.24 13.24 10.45
C LEU A 155 -11.04 14.55 10.43
N GLU A 156 -10.55 15.59 9.73
CA GLU A 156 -11.31 16.83 9.52
C GLU A 156 -12.63 16.61 8.75
N ALA A 157 -12.66 15.62 7.87
CA ALA A 157 -13.88 15.21 7.17
C ALA A 157 -14.87 14.43 8.05
N GLY A 158 -14.46 14.01 9.26
CA GLY A 158 -15.26 13.15 10.14
C GLY A 158 -15.48 11.74 9.58
N LYS A 159 -14.57 11.25 8.75
CA LYS A 159 -14.64 9.91 8.11
C LYS A 159 -13.65 8.93 8.76
N PRO A 160 -13.86 7.61 8.62
CA PRO A 160 -12.97 6.63 9.23
C PRO A 160 -11.55 6.69 8.66
N VAL A 161 -10.57 6.41 9.51
CA VAL A 161 -9.15 6.35 9.14
C VAL A 161 -8.57 5.01 9.57
N GLY A 162 -7.97 4.30 8.62
CA GLY A 162 -7.25 3.05 8.81
C GLY A 162 -5.75 3.18 8.50
N GLY A 163 -4.93 2.29 9.03
CA GLY A 163 -3.51 2.29 8.64
C GLY A 163 -2.72 1.01 8.93
N PHE A 164 -1.64 0.84 8.17
CA PHE A 164 -0.70 -0.28 8.32
C PHE A 164 0.71 0.26 8.58
N LYS A 165 1.06 0.39 9.87
CA LYS A 165 2.39 0.85 10.30
C LYS A 165 3.44 -0.23 10.08
N ILE A 166 4.70 0.18 10.02
CA ILE A 166 5.85 -0.71 10.12
C ILE A 166 6.85 -0.14 11.11
N ALA A 167 7.53 -1.01 11.86
CA ALA A 167 8.43 -0.59 12.93
C ALA A 167 9.66 0.22 12.46
N LYS A 168 10.04 0.07 11.19
CA LYS A 168 11.15 0.81 10.59
C LYS A 168 10.69 1.48 9.30
N GLU A 169 10.57 2.80 9.34
CA GLU A 169 10.11 3.61 8.22
C GLU A 169 11.20 4.62 7.84
N SER A 170 11.48 4.75 6.54
CA SER A 170 12.52 5.65 6.02
C SER A 170 13.93 5.49 6.62
N GLY A 171 14.22 4.35 7.24
CA GLY A 171 15.50 4.06 7.89
C GLY A 171 15.50 4.27 9.40
N GLU A 172 14.45 4.88 9.95
CA GLU A 172 14.33 5.21 11.36
C GLU A 172 13.38 4.23 12.07
N TRP A 173 13.73 3.87 13.30
CA TRP A 173 12.87 3.05 14.15
C TRP A 173 11.79 3.92 14.76
N THR A 174 10.54 3.50 14.64
CA THR A 174 9.46 4.11 15.39
C THR A 174 9.68 3.83 16.87
N SER A 175 9.79 4.88 17.69
CA SER A 175 10.05 4.77 19.13
C SER A 175 8.92 4.07 19.90
N SER A 176 7.75 3.89 19.28
CA SER A 176 6.64 3.11 19.84
C SER A 176 5.88 2.35 18.74
N ASN A 177 5.26 1.23 19.12
CA ASN A 177 4.28 0.53 18.27
C ASN A 177 2.95 1.29 18.16
N PHE A 178 2.82 2.46 18.80
CA PHE A 178 1.61 3.24 18.85
C PHE A 178 1.64 4.41 17.86
N HIS A 179 0.49 4.73 17.28
CA HIS A 179 0.33 5.98 16.54
C HIS A 179 0.18 7.15 17.52
N PRO A 180 0.73 8.35 17.25
CA PRO A 180 0.68 9.46 18.21
C PRO A 180 -0.74 9.90 18.62
N TYR A 181 -1.72 9.74 17.74
CA TYR A 181 -3.09 10.23 17.95
C TYR A 181 -4.20 9.38 17.33
N LEU A 182 -3.88 8.29 16.62
CA LEU A 182 -4.93 7.40 16.10
C LEU A 182 -5.33 6.39 17.18
N PRO A 183 -6.62 6.03 17.30
CA PRO A 183 -7.05 4.99 18.22
C PRO A 183 -6.36 3.64 17.91
N PRO A 184 -5.94 2.85 18.91
CA PRO A 184 -5.20 1.60 18.68
C PRO A 184 -5.95 0.54 17.86
N ASP A 185 -7.27 0.64 17.76
CA ASP A 185 -8.14 -0.29 17.06
C ASP A 185 -8.44 0.12 15.60
N THR A 186 -7.75 1.15 15.10
CA THR A 186 -7.87 1.63 13.72
C THR A 186 -6.61 1.42 12.87
N TYR A 187 -5.52 0.91 13.44
CA TYR A 187 -4.32 0.58 12.67
C TYR A 187 -3.67 -0.71 13.17
N LEU A 188 -2.89 -1.34 12.29
CA LEU A 188 -2.05 -2.49 12.63
C LEU A 188 -0.58 -2.12 12.47
N THR A 189 0.25 -2.49 13.44
CA THR A 189 1.70 -2.38 13.31
C THR A 189 2.24 -3.70 12.78
N CYS A 190 2.47 -3.74 11.48
CA CYS A 190 2.96 -4.91 10.76
C CYS A 190 4.44 -5.17 11.08
N ARG A 191 4.77 -6.40 11.45
CA ARG A 191 6.16 -6.87 11.52
C ARG A 191 6.65 -7.27 10.14
N PHE A 192 5.77 -7.77 9.28
CA PHE A 192 6.13 -8.25 7.96
C PHE A 192 5.70 -7.26 6.88
N PHE A 193 6.69 -6.80 6.11
CA PHE A 193 6.44 -5.92 4.98
C PHE A 193 5.47 -6.50 3.95
N SER A 194 5.47 -7.83 3.76
CA SER A 194 4.51 -8.52 2.88
C SER A 194 3.07 -8.43 3.39
N ALA A 195 2.84 -8.46 4.71
CA ALA A 195 1.50 -8.32 5.26
C ALA A 195 1.01 -6.87 5.13
N ARG A 196 1.88 -5.88 5.40
CA ARG A 196 1.59 -4.46 5.17
C ARG A 196 1.16 -4.17 3.74
N LYS A 197 1.93 -4.68 2.77
CA LYS A 197 1.65 -4.54 1.34
C LYS A 197 0.29 -5.13 0.98
N HIS A 198 0.04 -6.36 1.45
CA HIS A 198 -1.25 -7.02 1.26
C HIS A 198 -2.41 -6.20 1.83
N GLY A 199 -2.28 -5.70 3.07
CA GLY A 199 -3.30 -4.87 3.70
C GLY A 199 -3.60 -3.58 2.92
N LEU A 200 -2.56 -2.87 2.46
CA LEU A 200 -2.73 -1.65 1.65
C LEU A 200 -3.44 -1.94 0.33
N VAL A 201 -3.00 -2.96 -0.41
CA VAL A 201 -3.64 -3.35 -1.67
C VAL A 201 -5.10 -3.73 -1.43
N ASP A 202 -5.35 -4.61 -0.46
CA ASP A 202 -6.68 -5.11 -0.17
C ASP A 202 -7.63 -3.97 0.22
N ALA A 203 -7.17 -2.99 1.00
CA ALA A 203 -7.97 -1.82 1.39
C ALA A 203 -8.53 -0.99 0.21
N ALA A 204 -7.91 -1.04 -0.97
CA ALA A 204 -8.36 -0.35 -2.18
C ALA A 204 -9.19 -1.23 -3.14
N VAL A 205 -9.28 -2.54 -2.91
CA VAL A 205 -10.01 -3.46 -3.80
C VAL A 205 -11.50 -3.09 -3.85
N ARG A 206 -12.13 -3.27 -5.01
CA ARG A 206 -13.60 -3.20 -5.13
C ARG A 206 -14.15 -4.60 -5.21
N ASN A 207 -14.98 -4.96 -4.23
CA ASN A 207 -15.72 -6.21 -4.19
C ASN A 207 -17.14 -6.04 -4.73
N THR A 208 -17.69 -4.82 -4.63
CA THR A 208 -19.05 -4.51 -5.10
C THR A 208 -19.08 -3.23 -5.96
N PRO A 209 -20.05 -3.07 -6.88
CA PRO A 209 -20.19 -1.83 -7.66
C PRO A 209 -20.36 -0.57 -6.79
N SER A 210 -20.92 -0.72 -5.58
CA SER A 210 -21.09 0.36 -4.60
C SER A 210 -19.80 0.75 -3.87
N ASP A 211 -18.74 -0.06 -3.95
CA ASP A 211 -17.46 0.29 -3.34
C ASP A 211 -16.84 1.48 -4.08
N MET A 212 -16.66 2.57 -3.35
CA MET A 212 -15.94 3.75 -3.80
C MET A 212 -14.54 3.74 -3.17
N THR A 213 -13.56 3.29 -3.95
CA THR A 213 -12.16 3.13 -3.53
C THR A 213 -11.25 3.84 -4.51
N ALA A 214 -10.02 4.14 -4.11
CA ALA A 214 -9.04 4.69 -5.04
C ALA A 214 -7.65 4.48 -4.49
N VAL A 215 -6.66 4.71 -5.34
CA VAL A 215 -5.26 4.79 -4.97
C VAL A 215 -4.79 6.19 -5.34
N VAL A 216 -4.27 6.93 -4.37
CA VAL A 216 -3.74 8.28 -4.58
C VAL A 216 -2.28 8.29 -4.18
N ALA A 217 -1.40 8.48 -5.16
CA ALA A 217 0.03 8.55 -4.95
C ALA A 217 0.50 10.01 -4.99
N PHE A 218 0.83 10.55 -3.82
CA PHE A 218 1.49 11.84 -3.67
C PHE A 218 2.99 11.74 -3.99
N PRO A 219 3.69 12.88 -4.15
CA PRO A 219 5.15 12.93 -4.24
C PRO A 219 5.85 12.13 -3.14
N GLY A 220 6.81 11.29 -3.55
CA GLY A 220 7.36 10.26 -2.70
C GLY A 220 8.69 9.69 -3.17
N GLY A 221 9.33 8.94 -2.28
CA GLY A 221 10.61 8.28 -2.53
C GLY A 221 10.46 6.80 -2.87
N ILE A 222 11.52 6.02 -2.60
CA ILE A 222 11.58 4.58 -2.90
C ILE A 222 10.38 3.81 -2.33
N GLY A 223 9.99 4.06 -1.07
CA GLY A 223 8.85 3.36 -0.46
C GLY A 223 7.53 3.64 -1.19
N THR A 224 7.30 4.91 -1.55
CA THR A 224 6.12 5.29 -2.34
C THR A 224 6.15 4.65 -3.72
N LEU A 225 7.30 4.66 -4.40
CA LEU A 225 7.43 4.06 -5.73
C LEU A 225 7.28 2.53 -5.71
N ASP A 226 7.72 1.85 -4.65
CA ASP A 226 7.48 0.43 -4.45
C ASP A 226 5.99 0.11 -4.39
N GLU A 227 5.22 0.87 -3.60
CA GLU A 227 3.77 0.71 -3.49
C GLU A 227 3.04 1.12 -4.79
N VAL A 228 3.47 2.19 -5.45
CA VAL A 228 2.94 2.63 -6.76
C VAL A 228 3.09 1.50 -7.79
N PHE A 229 4.30 1.00 -8.00
CA PHE A 229 4.54 -0.01 -9.03
C PHE A 229 3.93 -1.37 -8.69
N GLU A 230 3.80 -1.72 -7.40
CA GLU A 230 3.08 -2.93 -6.99
C GLU A 230 1.60 -2.87 -7.40
N VAL A 231 0.92 -1.77 -7.08
CA VAL A 231 -0.50 -1.61 -7.44
C VAL A 231 -0.69 -1.54 -8.95
N LEU A 232 0.17 -0.79 -9.68
CA LEU A 232 0.10 -0.73 -11.14
C LEU A 232 0.30 -2.12 -11.78
N ALA A 233 1.23 -2.92 -11.26
CA ALA A 233 1.44 -4.28 -11.72
C ALA A 233 0.21 -5.17 -11.44
N LEU A 234 -0.46 -5.01 -10.29
CA LEU A 234 -1.67 -5.77 -9.96
C LEU A 234 -2.86 -5.39 -10.87
N ILE A 235 -3.00 -4.11 -11.22
CA ILE A 235 -4.01 -3.65 -12.19
C ILE A 235 -3.68 -4.23 -13.57
N GLN A 236 -2.42 -4.14 -14.01
CA GLN A 236 -1.96 -4.68 -15.28
C GLN A 236 -2.21 -6.19 -15.41
N LEU A 237 -2.02 -6.93 -14.32
CA LEU A 237 -2.24 -8.38 -14.26
C LEU A 237 -3.70 -8.77 -14.02
N GLU A 238 -4.61 -7.80 -13.97
CA GLU A 238 -6.03 -7.98 -13.67
C GLU A 238 -6.26 -8.75 -12.36
N ARG A 239 -5.34 -8.60 -11.39
CA ARG A 239 -5.49 -9.18 -10.03
C ARG A 239 -6.38 -8.30 -9.15
N ILE A 240 -6.36 -7.00 -9.41
CA ILE A 240 -7.31 -6.02 -8.92
C ILE A 240 -7.87 -5.27 -10.14
N GLY A 241 -9.14 -4.86 -10.10
CA GLY A 241 -9.70 -4.06 -11.18
C GLY A 241 -10.23 -4.81 -12.40
N SER A 242 -10.18 -6.15 -12.42
CA SER A 242 -10.60 -6.97 -13.58
C SER A 242 -12.09 -6.83 -13.92
N GLU A 243 -12.95 -7.02 -12.93
CA GLU A 243 -14.41 -6.82 -13.07
C GLU A 243 -14.83 -5.42 -12.62
N LEU A 244 -14.21 -4.91 -11.56
CA LEU A 244 -14.52 -3.63 -10.93
C LEU A 244 -13.28 -2.75 -10.89
N PRO A 245 -13.06 -1.87 -11.89
CA PRO A 245 -11.85 -1.07 -12.00
C PRO A 245 -11.58 -0.24 -10.75
N VAL A 246 -10.31 -0.16 -10.33
CA VAL A 246 -9.86 0.68 -9.19
C VAL A 246 -9.15 1.90 -9.77
N PRO A 247 -9.63 3.13 -9.51
CA PRO A 247 -8.97 4.33 -10.03
C PRO A 247 -7.63 4.54 -9.33
N PHE A 248 -6.57 4.69 -10.11
CA PHE A 248 -5.23 5.06 -9.64
C PHE A 248 -4.91 6.49 -10.07
N LEU A 249 -4.57 7.36 -9.12
CA LEU A 249 -4.23 8.75 -9.34
C LEU A 249 -2.77 8.99 -8.95
N LEU A 250 -1.99 9.56 -9.87
CA LEU A 250 -0.62 10.01 -9.62
C LEU A 250 -0.60 11.54 -9.54
N MET A 251 -0.34 12.08 -8.35
CA MET A 251 -0.36 13.53 -8.11
C MET A 251 1.00 14.13 -8.50
N ASP A 252 1.06 14.74 -9.68
CA ASP A 252 2.25 15.39 -10.24
C ASP A 252 2.36 16.86 -9.80
N TYR A 253 2.35 17.08 -8.48
CA TYR A 253 2.50 18.43 -7.93
C TYR A 253 3.85 19.02 -8.32
N ASP A 254 3.81 20.20 -8.92
CA ASP A 254 5.00 20.96 -9.33
C ASP A 254 5.93 20.13 -10.25
N SER A 255 5.34 19.25 -11.06
CA SER A 255 6.04 18.37 -12.00
C SER A 255 7.02 17.38 -11.33
N PHE A 256 6.76 17.01 -10.08
CA PHE A 256 7.58 16.07 -9.30
C PHE A 256 7.86 14.74 -10.03
N TYR A 257 6.85 14.18 -10.70
CA TYR A 257 6.92 12.91 -11.44
C TYR A 257 7.32 13.08 -12.91
N SER A 258 7.52 14.29 -13.43
CA SER A 258 7.87 14.54 -14.85
C SER A 258 9.00 13.64 -15.37
N LYS A 259 10.09 13.49 -14.61
CA LYS A 259 11.22 12.61 -15.00
C LYS A 259 10.89 11.13 -14.93
N LEU A 260 10.00 10.72 -14.03
CA LEU A 260 9.50 9.36 -14.01
C LEU A 260 8.61 9.10 -15.24
N LEU A 261 7.73 10.03 -15.58
CA LEU A 261 6.85 9.93 -16.75
C LEU A 261 7.65 9.86 -18.05
N GLU A 262 8.66 10.73 -18.20
CA GLU A 262 9.63 10.65 -19.32
C GLU A 262 10.31 9.27 -19.39
N PHE A 263 10.68 8.70 -18.24
CA PHE A 263 11.28 7.35 -18.19
C PHE A 263 10.29 6.25 -18.58
N MET A 264 9.01 6.38 -18.22
CA MET A 264 7.98 5.44 -18.67
C MET A 264 7.77 5.52 -20.18
N ASP A 265 7.81 6.72 -20.77
CA ASP A 265 7.76 6.90 -22.22
C ASP A 265 8.95 6.23 -22.92
N GLU A 266 10.16 6.31 -22.35
CA GLU A 266 11.32 5.58 -22.85
C GLU A 266 11.10 4.07 -22.77
N CYS A 267 10.52 3.56 -21.68
CA CYS A 267 10.19 2.13 -21.55
C CYS A 267 9.22 1.67 -22.67
N GLU A 268 8.26 2.50 -23.07
CA GLU A 268 7.41 2.21 -24.23
C GLU A 268 8.22 2.17 -25.54
N LYS A 269 9.16 3.11 -25.75
CA LYS A 269 10.03 3.12 -26.94
C LYS A 269 10.95 1.91 -27.02
N TRP A 270 11.45 1.44 -25.88
CA TRP A 270 12.27 0.23 -25.77
C TRP A 270 11.46 -1.07 -25.86
N GLY A 271 10.12 -0.99 -25.84
CA GLY A 271 9.24 -2.15 -25.91
C GLY A 271 9.16 -2.95 -24.61
N THR A 272 9.60 -2.39 -23.48
CA THR A 272 9.45 -3.01 -22.16
C THR A 272 8.05 -2.78 -21.56
N ILE A 273 7.33 -1.79 -22.09
CA ILE A 273 5.93 -1.48 -21.79
C ILE A 273 5.18 -1.34 -23.11
N ALA A 274 3.95 -1.86 -23.19
CA ALA A 274 3.15 -1.69 -24.41
C ALA A 274 2.72 -0.23 -24.58
N ARG A 275 2.62 0.23 -25.84
CA ARG A 275 2.28 1.62 -26.13
C ARG A 275 0.96 2.05 -25.47
N GLY A 276 0.99 3.13 -24.71
CA GLY A 276 -0.16 3.67 -23.97
C GLY A 276 -0.59 2.84 -22.76
N GLN A 277 0.13 1.76 -22.42
CA GLN A 277 -0.21 0.90 -21.29
C GLN A 277 -0.08 1.66 -19.98
N PHE A 278 1.01 2.40 -19.78
CA PHE A 278 1.18 3.17 -18.54
C PHE A 278 0.06 4.20 -18.35
N ALA A 279 -0.27 4.96 -19.40
CA ALA A 279 -1.36 5.93 -19.39
C ALA A 279 -2.75 5.31 -19.15
N SER A 280 -2.93 4.01 -19.48
CA SER A 280 -4.17 3.29 -19.18
C SER A 280 -4.29 2.82 -17.73
N LEU A 281 -3.16 2.68 -17.02
CA LEU A 281 -3.12 2.17 -15.65
C LEU A 281 -3.33 3.27 -14.60
N CYS A 282 -2.98 4.52 -14.89
CA CYS A 282 -3.10 5.62 -13.95
C CYS A 282 -3.51 6.95 -14.59
N LYS A 283 -4.20 7.76 -13.78
CA LYS A 283 -4.53 9.15 -14.10
C LYS A 283 -3.50 10.07 -13.46
N VAL A 284 -2.69 10.75 -14.27
CA VAL A 284 -1.83 11.85 -13.80
C VAL A 284 -2.70 13.08 -13.54
N CYS A 285 -2.51 13.70 -12.36
CA CYS A 285 -3.25 14.88 -11.90
C CYS A 285 -2.27 15.97 -11.46
N ASN A 286 -2.42 17.20 -11.95
CA ASN A 286 -1.54 18.32 -11.60
C ASN A 286 -2.07 19.13 -10.41
N SER A 287 -3.36 18.98 -10.08
CA SER A 287 -4.04 19.70 -9.01
C SER A 287 -5.01 18.81 -8.22
N ASN A 288 -5.40 19.24 -7.03
CA ASN A 288 -6.48 18.60 -6.26
C ASN A 288 -7.80 18.59 -7.04
N GLY A 289 -8.07 19.65 -7.81
CA GLY A 289 -9.26 19.76 -8.64
C GLY A 289 -9.33 18.66 -9.70
N ASP A 290 -8.22 18.40 -10.38
CA ASP A 290 -8.12 17.34 -11.40
C ASP A 290 -8.48 15.97 -10.81
N ALA A 291 -7.97 15.69 -9.61
CA ALA A 291 -8.19 14.44 -8.90
C ALA A 291 -9.66 14.28 -8.48
N LEU A 292 -10.24 15.33 -7.89
CA LEU A 292 -11.63 15.34 -7.45
C LEU A 292 -12.60 15.22 -8.63
N GLU A 293 -12.34 15.94 -9.73
CA GLU A 293 -13.13 15.85 -10.95
C GLU A 293 -13.06 14.44 -11.55
N TYR A 294 -11.87 13.87 -11.64
CA TYR A 294 -11.68 12.51 -12.14
C TYR A 294 -12.46 11.49 -11.30
N LEU A 295 -12.34 11.53 -9.98
CA LEU A 295 -13.05 10.60 -9.08
C LEU A 295 -14.57 10.80 -9.16
N ALA A 296 -15.05 12.04 -9.21
CA ALA A 296 -16.47 12.33 -9.36
C ALA A 296 -17.03 11.80 -10.67
N ASN A 297 -16.28 11.92 -11.77
CA ASN A 297 -16.69 11.39 -13.07
C ASN A 297 -16.62 9.86 -13.09
N PHE A 298 -15.54 9.26 -12.55
CA PHE A 298 -15.38 7.81 -12.46
C PHE A 298 -16.54 7.13 -11.73
N TYR A 299 -17.00 7.74 -10.63
CA TYR A 299 -18.11 7.24 -9.82
C TYR A 299 -19.49 7.83 -10.17
N ASN A 300 -19.59 8.63 -11.24
CA ASN A 300 -20.83 9.29 -11.67
C ASN A 300 -21.52 10.14 -10.56
N ILE A 301 -20.72 10.82 -9.73
CA ILE A 301 -21.19 11.65 -8.62
C ILE A 301 -21.69 13.01 -9.15
N GLN A 302 -22.96 13.31 -8.88
CA GLN A 302 -23.69 14.48 -9.35
C GLN A 302 -23.23 15.80 -8.71
N GLY A 303 -23.45 16.92 -9.42
CA GLY A 303 -22.95 18.26 -9.09
C GLY A 303 -23.34 18.83 -7.71
N SER A 304 -24.45 18.40 -7.10
CA SER A 304 -24.86 18.87 -5.77
C SER A 304 -23.91 18.43 -4.64
N LYS A 305 -23.18 17.32 -4.83
CA LYS A 305 -22.09 16.86 -3.94
C LYS A 305 -20.72 17.45 -4.30
N ARG A 306 -20.59 18.22 -5.39
CA ARG A 306 -19.31 18.81 -5.87
C ARG A 306 -18.99 20.19 -5.27
N LYS A 307 -19.73 20.68 -4.27
CA LYS A 307 -19.44 21.96 -3.62
C LYS A 307 -18.20 21.81 -2.74
N PHE A 308 -17.03 22.00 -3.35
CA PHE A 308 -15.78 22.20 -2.64
C PHE A 308 -15.66 23.69 -2.33
N ASP A 309 -15.45 24.05 -1.06
CA ASP A 309 -15.21 25.44 -0.65
C ASP A 309 -13.84 25.87 -1.16
N HIS A 310 -13.80 26.34 -2.41
CA HIS A 310 -12.64 27.01 -2.96
C HIS A 310 -12.63 28.46 -2.41
N GLN A 311 -12.12 28.65 -1.19
CA GLN A 311 -11.75 29.99 -0.73
C GLN A 311 -10.48 30.42 -1.46
N MET A 312 -10.65 30.87 -2.70
CA MET A 312 -9.65 31.71 -3.37
C MET A 312 -9.69 33.08 -2.68
N GLY A 313 -8.62 33.40 -1.96
CA GLY A 313 -8.42 34.73 -1.38
C GLY A 313 -8.42 35.80 -2.47
N GLN A 314 -9.52 36.52 -2.60
CA GLN A 314 -9.53 37.82 -3.23
C GLN A 314 -9.26 38.85 -2.13
N SER A 315 -8.07 39.43 -2.18
CA SER A 315 -7.78 40.69 -1.51
C SER A 315 -8.75 41.74 -2.04
N GLU A 316 -9.78 42.06 -1.27
CA GLU A 316 -10.55 43.28 -1.49
C GLU A 316 -9.64 44.47 -1.19
N SER A 317 -9.27 45.19 -2.25
CA SER A 317 -8.74 46.54 -2.14
C SER A 317 -9.81 47.43 -1.50
N CYS A 318 -9.64 47.72 -0.22
CA CYS A 318 -10.44 48.70 0.49
C CYS A 318 -10.18 50.09 -0.14
N GLN A 319 -11.13 50.54 -0.96
CA GLN A 319 -11.25 51.96 -1.34
C GLN A 319 -11.55 52.75 -0.07
N GLN A 320 -10.57 53.52 0.37
CA GLN A 320 -10.71 54.42 1.50
C GLN A 320 -11.17 55.78 0.96
N ASP A 321 -12.47 56.02 1.05
CA ASP A 321 -13.09 57.31 0.80
C ASP A 321 -13.12 58.13 2.11
N ARG A 322 -12.54 59.34 2.02
CA ARG A 322 -12.73 60.56 2.86
C ARG A 322 -12.20 60.58 4.30
N ILE A 323 -11.29 61.53 4.58
CA ILE A 323 -11.61 62.90 5.06
C ILE A 323 -10.63 63.87 4.41
#